data_AF-A0A3D4PEE8-F1
#
_entry.id   AF-A0A3D4PEE8-F1
#
_cell.length_a   1.000
_cell.length_b   1.000
_cell.length_c   1.000
_cell.angle_alpha   90.00
_cell.angle_beta   90.00
_cell.angle_gamma   90.00
#
_symmetry.space_group_name_H-M   'P 1'
#
loop_
_entity.id
_entity.type
_entity.pdbx_description
1 polymer ?
#
loop_
_entity_poly.entity_id
_entity_poly.type
_entity_poly.pdbx_seq_one_letter_code
_entity_poly.pdbx_strand_id
1 'polypeptide(L)' 'LKQQGMLDDTLVICTTEFGRQPGAQGGEGKGRDHNAGAFTAWLAGGGIRGGMSYGATDELGFKAVESPTYCY' A
#
# COMPACT_ATOMS: atom_id res chain seq x y z
N LEU A 1 15.01 13.81 9.03
CA LEU A 1 14.91 14.03 7.57
C LEU A 1 14.53 15.47 7.23
N LYS A 2 13.26 15.90 7.31
CA LYS A 2 12.86 17.28 6.93
C LYS A 2 13.61 18.38 7.71
N GLN A 3 13.67 18.26 9.04
CA GLN A 3 14.39 19.22 9.89
C GLN A 3 15.89 19.31 9.60
N GLN A 4 16.46 18.30 8.95
CA GLN A 4 17.88 18.22 8.60
C GLN A 4 18.14 18.50 7.11
N GLY A 5 17.12 18.90 6.34
CA GLY A 5 17.24 19.16 4.90
C GLY A 5 17.47 17.91 4.04
N MET A 6 17.29 16.70 4.59
CA MET A 6 17.60 15.44 3.88
C MET A 6 16.40 14.79 3.18
N LEU A 7 15.18 15.29 3.40
CA LEU A 7 13.97 14.64 2.90
C LEU A 7 13.88 14.68 1.37
N ASP A 8 14.41 15.72 0.72
CA ASP A 8 14.33 15.88 -0.73
C ASP A 8 15.15 14.82 -1.47
N ASP A 9 16.25 14.37 -0.87
CA ASP A 9 17.15 13.34 -1.43
C ASP A 9 16.89 11.93 -0.87
N THR A 10 15.99 11.80 0.12
CA THR A 10 15.70 10.51 0.78
C THR A 10 14.28 10.05 0.48
N LEU A 11 14.14 8.92 -0.21
CA LEU A 11 12.86 8.25 -0.34
C LEU A 11 12.54 7.46 0.93
N VAL A 12 11.41 7.79 1.55
CA VAL A 12 10.81 7.01 2.63
C VAL A 12 9.69 6.16 2.02
N ILE A 13 9.77 4.85 2.24
CA ILE A 13 8.72 3.90 1.88
C ILE A 13 8.21 3.29 3.18
N CYS A 14 6.90 3.31 3.36
CA CYS A 14 6.25 2.54 4.39
C CYS A 14 5.26 1.60 3.74
N THR A 15 5.48 0.32 3.96
CA THR A 15 4.80 -0.78 3.31
C THR A 15 4.53 -1.89 4.32
N THR A 16 3.76 -2.87 3.90
CA THR A 16 3.46 -4.10 4.63
C THR A 16 3.96 -5.30 3.84
N GLU A 17 4.17 -6.43 4.50
CA GLU A 17 4.45 -7.70 3.81
C GLU A 17 3.22 -8.18 3.02
N PHE A 18 2.03 -8.04 3.60
CA PHE A 18 0.74 -8.38 2.99
C PHE A 18 -0.31 -7.32 3.28
N GLY A 19 -1.31 -7.21 2.41
CA GLY A 19 -2.49 -6.41 2.69
C GLY A 19 -3.49 -7.17 3.54
N ARG A 20 -4.70 -6.61 3.70
CA ARG A 20 -5.79 -7.25 4.45
C ARG A 20 -7.00 -7.48 3.58
N GLN A 21 -7.54 -8.70 3.62
CA GLN A 21 -8.72 -9.09 2.86
C GLN A 21 -9.93 -8.25 3.30
N PRO A 22 -10.92 -7.96 2.45
CA PRO A 22 -12.15 -7.30 2.89
C PRO A 22 -13.02 -8.14 3.85
N GLY A 23 -12.71 -9.43 3.99
CA GLY A 23 -13.38 -10.33 4.93
C GLY A 23 -12.46 -11.41 5.48
N ALA A 24 -13.05 -12.33 6.23
CA ALA A 24 -12.34 -13.47 6.78
C ALA A 24 -12.47 -14.71 5.87
N GLN A 25 -11.46 -15.57 5.87
CA GLN A 25 -11.46 -16.88 5.26
C GLN A 25 -12.16 -17.87 6.19
N GLY A 26 -13.09 -18.65 5.63
CA GLY A 26 -13.91 -19.60 6.39
C GLY A 26 -15.13 -18.96 7.07
N GLY A 27 -16.19 -19.75 7.24
CA GLY A 27 -17.52 -19.26 7.63
C GLY A 27 -17.66 -18.70 9.05
N GLU A 28 -16.69 -18.96 9.93
CA GLU A 28 -16.71 -18.49 11.33
C GLU A 28 -15.63 -17.44 11.65
N GLY A 29 -14.83 -17.05 10.65
CA GLY A 29 -13.74 -16.09 10.85
C GLY A 29 -14.25 -14.70 11.23
N LYS A 30 -13.68 -14.11 12.28
CA LYS A 30 -13.94 -12.72 12.69
C LYS A 30 -12.80 -11.83 12.19
N GLY A 31 -13.13 -10.78 11.43
CA GLY A 31 -12.16 -9.78 10.98
C GLY A 31 -11.77 -9.92 9.51
N ARG A 32 -10.48 -9.71 9.22
CA ARG A 32 -9.89 -9.66 7.88
C ARG A 32 -8.66 -10.53 7.86
N ASP A 33 -8.41 -11.36 6.85
CA ASP A 33 -7.18 -12.18 6.75
C ASP A 33 -6.06 -11.50 5.95
N HIS A 34 -4.93 -12.21 5.74
CA HIS A 34 -3.86 -11.77 4.85
C HIS A 34 -4.33 -11.71 3.39
N ASN A 35 -3.99 -10.61 2.73
CA ASN A 35 -4.27 -10.41 1.30
C ASN A 35 -2.99 -10.33 0.49
N ALA A 36 -2.73 -11.39 -0.29
CA ALA A 36 -1.68 -11.42 -1.28
C ALA A 36 -2.09 -10.74 -2.61
N GLY A 37 -3.37 -10.42 -2.80
CA GLY A 37 -3.91 -9.80 -4.01
C GLY A 37 -3.72 -8.29 -4.09
N ALA A 38 -3.57 -7.61 -2.95
CA ALA A 38 -3.34 -6.17 -2.89
C ALA A 38 -2.86 -5.71 -1.50
N PHE A 39 -2.03 -4.67 -1.48
CA PHE A 39 -1.72 -3.86 -0.30
C PHE A 39 -1.43 -2.41 -0.71
N THR A 40 -1.43 -1.49 0.26
CA THR A 40 -1.10 -0.08 0.04
C THR A 40 0.24 0.24 0.68
N ALA A 41 1.14 0.83 -0.11
CA ALA A 41 2.34 1.49 0.39
C ALA A 41 2.16 3.01 0.29
N TRP A 42 2.75 3.75 1.23
CA TRP A 42 2.88 5.19 1.10
C TRP A 42 4.35 5.59 0.97
N LEU A 43 4.58 6.62 0.15
CA LEU A 43 5.90 7.12 -0.19
C LEU A 43 5.98 8.60 0.16
N ALA A 44 7.14 9.06 0.61
CA ALA A 44 7.42 10.48 0.86
C ALA A 44 8.91 10.80 0.65
N GLY A 45 9.22 12.05 0.36
CA GLY A 45 10.59 12.49 0.08
C GLY A 45 11.10 12.01 -1.28
N GLY A 46 12.40 12.15 -1.55
CA GLY A 46 13.03 11.68 -2.79
C GLY A 46 12.42 12.29 -4.06
N GLY A 47 11.90 13.52 -3.98
CA GLY A 47 11.21 14.19 -5.09
C GLY A 47 9.81 13.68 -5.43
N ILE A 48 9.20 12.78 -4.63
CA ILE A 48 7.83 12.31 -4.85
C ILE A 48 6.82 13.47 -4.74
N ARG A 49 5.95 13.61 -5.75
CA ARG A 49 4.84 14.55 -5.74
C ARG A 49 3.78 14.11 -4.72
N GLY A 50 3.61 14.89 -3.65
CA GLY A 50 2.58 14.66 -2.64
C GLY A 50 1.15 14.86 -3.18
N GLY A 51 0.17 14.24 -2.50
CA GLY A 51 -1.26 14.37 -2.83
C GLY A 51 -1.68 13.60 -4.09
N MET A 52 -0.89 12.61 -4.52
CA MET A 52 -1.20 11.75 -5.65
C MET A 52 -1.43 10.30 -5.19
N SER A 53 -2.36 9.62 -5.84
CA SER A 53 -2.53 8.16 -5.78
C SER A 53 -2.12 7.55 -7.12
N TYR A 54 -1.55 6.35 -7.10
CA TYR A 54 -1.20 5.61 -8.31
C TYR A 54 -1.69 4.17 -8.17
N GLY A 55 -2.50 3.74 -9.14
CA GLY A 55 -3.17 2.44 -9.11
C GLY A 55 -4.34 2.37 -8.14
N ALA A 56 -5.10 1.29 -8.24
CA ALA A 56 -6.29 1.05 -7.41
C ALA A 56 -6.60 -0.45 -7.31
N THR A 57 -7.33 -0.81 -6.26
CA THR A 57 -7.94 -2.12 -6.10
C THR A 57 -9.33 -2.17 -6.73
N ASP A 58 -9.89 -3.37 -6.87
CA ASP A 58 -11.33 -3.53 -7.08
C ASP A 58 -12.15 -2.87 -5.96
N GLU A 59 -13.46 -2.75 -6.18
CA GLU A 59 -14.39 -2.09 -5.25
C GLU A 59 -14.41 -2.70 -3.84
N LEU A 60 -14.00 -3.97 -3.71
CA LEU A 60 -13.91 -4.65 -2.43
C LEU A 60 -12.55 -4.47 -1.77
N GLY A 61 -11.52 -4.01 -2.48
CA GLY A 61 -10.15 -4.01 -1.95
C GLY A 61 -9.48 -5.38 -1.96
N PHE A 62 -9.99 -6.33 -2.76
CA PHE A 62 -9.51 -7.70 -2.80
C PHE A 62 -8.27 -7.85 -3.69
N LYS A 63 -8.24 -7.19 -4.85
CA LYS A 63 -7.15 -7.31 -5.83
C LYS A 63 -6.79 -5.96 -6.45
N ALA A 64 -5.51 -5.74 -6.77
CA ALA A 64 -5.08 -4.60 -7.58
C ALA A 64 -5.55 -4.78 -9.04
N VAL A 65 -6.27 -3.80 -9.58
CA VAL A 65 -6.88 -3.86 -10.92
C VAL A 65 -6.52 -2.68 -11.82
N GLU A 66 -6.12 -1.54 -11.25
CA GLU A 66 -5.63 -0.38 -12.00
C GLU A 66 -4.14 -0.19 -11.73
N SER A 67 -3.34 -0.09 -12.79
CA SER A 67 -1.87 0.08 -12.76
C SER A 67 -1.15 -0.79 -11.70
N PRO A 68 -1.29 -2.13 -11.72
CA PRO A 68 -0.70 -2.99 -10.70
C PRO A 68 0.83 -2.84 -10.64
N THR A 69 1.36 -2.66 -9.44
CA THR A 69 2.80 -2.56 -9.18
C THR A 69 3.21 -3.68 -8.23
N TYR A 70 4.40 -4.23 -8.45
CA TYR A 70 4.95 -5.33 -7.66
C TYR A 70 6.10 -4.82 -6.81
N CYS A 71 6.14 -5.24 -5.55
CA CYS A 71 7.25 -5.04 -4.63
C CYS A 71 7.74 -6.44 -4.21
N TYR A 72 9.06 -6.66 -4.28
CA TYR A 72 9.71 -7.90 -3.84
C TYR A 72 10.33 -7.71 -2.46
#